data_AF-X0Y651-F1
#
_entry.id   AF-X0Y651-F1
#
_cell.length_a   1.000
_cell.length_b   1.000
_cell.length_c   1.000
_cell.angle_alpha   90.00
_cell.angle_beta   90.00
_cell.angle_gamma   90.00
#
_symmetry.space_group_name_H-M   'P 1'
#
loop_
_entity.id
_entity.type
_entity.pdbx_description
1 polymer ?
#
loop_
_entity_poly.entity_id
_entity_poly.type
_entity_poly.pdbx_seq_one_letter_code
_entity_poly.pdbx_strand_id
1 'polypeptide(L)'
;MWSFRSNRLLEPVDVTVVSLVGALGRFQGRQQLHQHQAPQLLETLRRIAIVESTEASNRIEGITVPADRLKALMALASPET
;
A
#
# COMPACT_ATOMS: atom_id res chain seq x y z
N MET A 1 4.61 -3.34 23.28
CA MET A 1 3.51 -4.33 23.19
C MET A 1 3.92 -5.33 22.11
N TRP A 2 4.26 -6.57 22.49
CA TRP A 2 4.87 -7.58 21.61
C TRP A 2 3.99 -8.84 21.63
N SER A 3 3.16 -9.05 20.61
CA SER A 3 2.16 -10.14 20.55
C SER A 3 2.70 -11.46 19.97
N PHE A 4 3.98 -11.51 19.58
CA PHE A 4 4.61 -12.69 19.00
C PHE A 4 5.91 -13.05 19.74
N ARG A 5 5.96 -14.24 20.35
CA ARG A 5 7.22 -14.90 20.74
C ARG A 5 7.24 -16.29 20.12
N SER A 6 8.39 -16.68 19.57
CA SER A 6 8.64 -18.04 19.05
C SER A 6 7.56 -18.53 18.07
N ASN A 7 7.08 -17.64 17.19
CA ASN A 7 6.06 -17.92 16.17
C ASN A 7 4.72 -18.46 16.72
N ARG A 8 4.41 -18.17 17.99
CA ARG A 8 3.14 -18.50 18.63
C ARG A 8 2.45 -17.21 19.09
N LEU A 9 1.14 -17.19 18.91
CA LEU A 9 0.27 -16.18 19.49
C LEU A 9 0.29 -16.39 21.01
N LEU A 10 0.70 -15.37 21.75
CA LEU A 10 0.73 -15.40 23.21
C LEU A 10 -0.68 -15.19 23.80
N GLU A 11 -1.58 -14.59 23.04
CA GLU A 11 -2.96 -14.32 23.39
C GLU A 11 -3.89 -14.71 22.23
N PRO A 12 -5.15 -15.08 22.50
CA PRO A 12 -6.13 -15.35 21.45
C PRO A 12 -6.32 -14.12 20.56
N VAL A 13 -6.20 -14.30 19.25
CA VAL A 13 -6.45 -13.24 18.26
C VAL A 13 -7.84 -13.46 17.65
N ASP A 14 -8.57 -12.37 17.43
CA ASP A 14 -9.88 -12.42 16.79
C ASP A 14 -9.80 -13.10 15.41
N VAL A 15 -10.76 -13.99 15.11
CA VAL A 15 -10.80 -14.76 13.87
C VAL A 15 -10.85 -13.89 12.62
N THR A 16 -11.41 -12.68 12.73
CA THR A 16 -11.45 -11.69 11.66
C THR A 16 -10.05 -11.21 11.32
N VAL A 17 -9.22 -10.93 12.34
CA VAL A 17 -7.83 -10.50 12.15
C VAL A 17 -7.04 -11.60 11.46
N VAL A 18 -7.19 -12.86 11.89
CA VAL A 18 -6.55 -14.01 11.25
C VAL A 18 -6.97 -14.13 9.78
N SER A 19 -8.26 -13.95 9.50
CA SER A 19 -8.82 -14.01 8.14
C SER A 19 -8.29 -12.90 7.24
N LEU A 20 -8.16 -11.68 7.78
CA LEU A 20 -7.60 -10.53 7.07
C LEU A 20 -6.11 -10.73 6.76
N VAL A 21 -5.33 -11.23 7.72
CA VAL A 21 -3.92 -11.58 7.49
C VAL A 21 -3.79 -12.64 6.38
N GLY A 22 -4.64 -13.67 6.41
CA GLY A 22 -4.70 -14.67 5.35
C GLY A 22 -5.07 -14.09 3.99
N ALA A 23 -5.97 -13.10 3.94
CA ALA A 23 -6.30 -12.38 2.72
C ALA A 23 -5.11 -11.57 2.19
N LEU A 24 -4.44 -10.80 3.05
CA LEU A 24 -3.24 -10.03 2.69
C LEU A 24 -2.17 -10.94 2.05
N GLY A 25 -1.88 -12.10 2.65
CA GLY A 25 -0.93 -13.05 2.09
C GLY A 25 -1.32 -13.52 0.67
N ARG A 26 -2.61 -13.80 0.43
CA ARG A 26 -3.10 -14.17 -0.93
C ARG A 26 -2.93 -13.03 -1.95
N PHE A 27 -3.20 -11.79 -1.54
CA PHE A 27 -3.01 -10.63 -2.42
C PHE A 27 -1.53 -10.38 -2.71
N GLN A 28 -0.64 -10.53 -1.72
CA GLN A 28 0.82 -10.44 -1.91
C GLN A 28 1.32 -11.50 -2.89
N GLY A 29 0.85 -12.74 -2.79
CA GLY A 29 1.19 -13.79 -3.75
C GLY A 29 0.75 -13.45 -5.18
N ARG A 30 -0.44 -12.88 -5.37
CA ARG A 30 -0.89 -12.39 -6.70
C ARG A 30 -0.05 -11.21 -7.20
N GLN A 31 0.32 -10.28 -6.32
CA GLN A 31 1.20 -9.17 -6.69
C GLN A 31 2.55 -9.68 -7.21
N GLN A 32 3.16 -10.65 -6.53
CA GLN A 32 4.41 -11.29 -6.98
C GLN A 32 4.24 -11.95 -8.36
N LEU A 33 3.12 -12.63 -8.61
CA LEU A 33 2.83 -13.18 -9.93
C LEU A 33 2.78 -12.09 -11.01
N HIS A 34 2.09 -10.97 -10.75
CA HIS A 34 1.98 -9.86 -11.69
C HIS A 34 3.30 -9.13 -11.92
N GLN A 35 4.21 -9.12 -10.95
CA GLN A 35 5.58 -8.60 -11.16
C GLN A 35 6.30 -9.36 -12.28
N HIS A 36 6.03 -10.66 -12.44
CA HIS A 36 6.62 -11.47 -13.50
C HIS A 36 5.79 -11.45 -14.81
N GLN A 37 4.47 -11.52 -14.71
CA GLN A 37 3.60 -11.69 -15.88
C GLN A 37 3.18 -10.38 -16.55
N ALA A 38 3.04 -9.28 -15.78
CA ALA A 38 2.51 -8.02 -16.27
C ALA A 38 3.21 -6.81 -15.61
N PRO A 39 4.55 -6.70 -15.70
CA PRO A 39 5.31 -5.69 -14.98
C PRO A 39 4.95 -4.25 -15.38
N GLN A 40 4.68 -3.97 -16.66
CA GLN A 40 4.34 -2.61 -17.11
C GLN A 40 2.98 -2.15 -16.57
N LEU A 41 1.97 -3.03 -16.61
CA LEU A 41 0.65 -2.74 -16.06
C LEU A 41 0.71 -2.53 -14.54
N LEU A 42 1.45 -3.39 -13.85
CA LEU A 42 1.65 -3.26 -12.40
C LEU A 42 2.32 -1.93 -12.05
N GLU A 43 3.32 -1.49 -12.82
CA GLU A 43 3.98 -0.21 -12.63
C GLU A 43 3.04 0.98 -12.85
N THR A 44 2.17 0.93 -13.88
CA THR A 44 1.15 1.97 -14.09
C THR A 44 0.19 2.07 -12.90
N LEU A 45 -0.31 0.93 -12.41
CA LEU A 45 -1.20 0.90 -11.25
C LEU A 45 -0.51 1.43 -9.99
N ARG A 46 0.78 1.06 -9.79
CA ARG A 46 1.58 1.57 -8.66
C ARG A 46 1.72 3.09 -8.71
N ARG A 47 1.99 3.68 -9.87
CA ARG A 47 2.12 5.14 -10.03
C ARG A 47 0.82 5.87 -9.68
N ILE A 48 -0.32 5.34 -10.12
CA ILE A 48 -1.64 5.89 -9.78
C ILE A 48 -1.87 5.81 -8.27
N ALA A 49 -1.63 4.63 -7.67
CA ALA A 49 -1.83 4.42 -6.25
C ALA A 49 -0.97 5.35 -5.37
N ILE A 50 0.25 5.69 -5.80
CA ILE A 50 1.12 6.64 -5.08
C ILE A 50 0.52 8.04 -5.08
N VAL A 51 -0.04 8.48 -6.21
CA VAL A 51 -0.73 9.78 -6.32
C VAL A 51 -1.95 9.82 -5.42
N GLU A 52 -2.81 8.81 -5.52
CA GLU A 52 -4.02 8.73 -4.71
C GLU A 52 -3.72 8.62 -3.21
N SER A 53 -2.69 7.86 -2.84
CA SER A 53 -2.26 7.72 -1.44
C SER A 53 -1.76 9.05 -0.88
N THR A 54 -0.96 9.78 -1.66
CA THR A 54 -0.45 11.11 -1.26
C THR A 54 -1.60 12.10 -1.09
N GLU A 55 -2.56 12.10 -2.02
CA GLU A 55 -3.75 12.95 -1.91
C GLU A 55 -4.57 12.59 -0.66
N ALA A 56 -4.80 11.30 -0.44
CA ALA A 56 -5.61 10.81 0.67
C ALA A 56 -4.99 11.14 2.03
N SER A 57 -3.68 10.93 2.22
CA SER A 57 -3.00 11.28 3.46
C SER A 57 -3.07 12.78 3.74
N ASN A 58 -2.83 13.60 2.71
CA ASN A 58 -2.91 15.05 2.85
C ASN A 58 -4.33 15.50 3.19
N ARG A 59 -5.35 14.88 2.60
CA ARG A 59 -6.75 15.15 2.90
C ARG A 59 -7.12 14.80 4.34
N ILE A 60 -6.57 13.72 4.90
CA ILE A 60 -6.74 13.34 6.31
C ILE A 60 -6.22 14.46 7.23
N GLU A 61 -5.12 15.10 6.85
CA GLU A 61 -4.54 16.25 7.54
C GLU A 61 -5.20 17.59 7.17
N GLY A 62 -6.29 17.59 6.40
CA GLY A 62 -7.02 18.79 5.97
C GLY A 62 -6.36 19.58 4.83
N ILE A 63 -5.31 19.04 4.20
CA ILE A 63 -4.59 19.66 3.10
C ILE A 63 -5.20 19.20 1.77
N THR A 64 -5.75 20.13 0.99
CA THR A 64 -6.35 19.84 -0.32
C THR A 64 -5.71 20.72 -1.41
N VAL A 65 -5.40 20.11 -2.55
CA VAL A 65 -4.88 20.81 -3.73
C VAL A 65 -5.58 20.28 -5.00
N PRO A 66 -5.68 21.07 -6.08
CA PRO A 66 -6.21 20.59 -7.36
C PRO A 66 -5.37 19.43 -7.93
N ALA A 67 -6.02 18.48 -8.60
CA ALA A 67 -5.38 17.27 -9.12
C ALA A 67 -4.18 17.55 -10.04
N ASP A 68 -4.28 18.56 -10.92
CA ASP A 68 -3.18 18.91 -11.83
C ASP A 68 -1.96 19.48 -11.09
N ARG A 69 -2.22 20.26 -10.02
CA ARG A 69 -1.16 20.76 -9.13
C ARG A 69 -0.50 19.62 -8.36
N LEU A 70 -1.28 18.67 -7.86
CA LEU A 70 -0.74 17.48 -7.19
C LEU A 70 0.16 16.69 -8.12
N LYS A 71 -0.29 16.40 -9.35
CA LYS A 71 0.52 15.69 -10.36
C LYS A 71 1.83 16.42 -10.66
N ALA A 72 1.79 17.74 -10.81
CA ALA A 72 2.99 18.55 -11.03
C ALA A 72 3.97 18.48 -9.84
N LEU A 73 3.46 18.59 -8.60
CA LEU A 73 4.27 18.47 -7.38
C LEU A 73 4.92 17.08 -7.27
N MET A 74 4.19 16.03 -7.61
CA MET A 74 4.68 14.66 -7.55
C MET A 74 5.70 14.33 -8.64
N ALA A 75 5.60 14.96 -9.82
CA ALA A 75 6.62 14.84 -10.86
C ALA A 75 7.94 15.54 -10.47
N LEU A 76 7.84 16.67 -9.77
CA LEU A 76 9.00 17.41 -9.24
C LEU A 76 9.71 16.66 -8.12
N ALA A 77 8.95 15.94 -7.30
CA ALA A 77 9.46 15.13 -6.19
C ALA A 77 10.09 13.79 -6.65
N SER A 78 10.63 13.72 -7.88
CA SER A 78 11.26 12.49 -8.41
C SER A 78 12.16 11.86 -7.34
N PRO A 79 12.03 10.54 -7.12
CA PRO A 79 12.69 9.88 -5.99
C PRO A 79 14.19 10.07 -6.14
N GLU A 80 14.83 10.56 -5.08
CA GLU A 80 16.26 10.33 -4.92
C GLU A 80 16.49 8.81 -5.11
N THR A 81 17.48 8.51 -5.97
CA THR A 81 17.92 7.17 -6.41
C THR A 81 17.89 6.09 -5.34
#